data_AF-K8MIW3-F1
#
_entry.id   AF-K8MIW3-F1
#
_cell.length_a   1.000
_cell.length_b   1.000
_cell.length_c   1.000
_cell.angle_alpha   90.00
_cell.angle_beta   90.00
_cell.angle_gamma   90.00
#
_symmetry.space_group_name_H-M   'P 1'
#
loop_
_entity.id
_entity.type
_entity.pdbx_description
1 polymer ?
#
loop_
_entity_poly.entity_id
_entity_poly.type
_entity_poly.pdbx_seq_one_letter_code
_entity_poly.pdbx_strand_id
1 'polypeptide(L)'
;MTVTIDELVKELGFCVVPTKEKPFSLDEVRFNLLAYLEDYSKMGFSFVKAGDELVELRKNQESYRLVGQCFLGLFVIGEEEQIFLLCNQEGREVFQEARIYVNSSLQAFVSSYSLFLSGIFLLKAKFYEIEQDEVEEIAANLKNQVLALEKPLEQELPFWEHMAYLIEDDGIVLRDDLFHILNKEQ
;
A
#
# COMPACT_ATOMS: atom_id res chain seq x y z
N MET A 1 -11.18 2.35 14.25
CA MET A 1 -11.06 0.97 14.80
C MET A 1 -9.97 0.29 14.01
N THR A 2 -8.91 -0.20 14.64
CA THR A 2 -7.85 -0.95 13.94
C THR A 2 -8.36 -2.36 13.66
N VAL A 3 -8.88 -2.58 12.45
CA VAL A 3 -9.20 -3.93 11.96
C VAL A 3 -7.90 -4.71 11.89
N THR A 4 -7.87 -5.85 12.56
CA THR A 4 -6.69 -6.73 12.53
C THR A 4 -6.63 -7.46 11.19
N ILE A 5 -5.42 -7.79 10.72
CA ILE A 5 -5.22 -8.56 9.48
C ILE A 5 -6.09 -9.82 9.46
N ASP A 6 -6.23 -10.51 10.60
CA ASP A 6 -7.05 -11.71 10.75
C ASP A 6 -8.55 -11.48 10.51
N GLU A 7 -9.07 -10.32 10.88
CA GLU A 7 -10.48 -9.95 10.66
C GLU A 7 -10.72 -9.66 9.17
N LEU A 8 -9.81 -8.93 8.53
CA LEU A 8 -9.93 -8.57 7.11
C LEU A 8 -9.78 -9.82 6.21
N VAL A 9 -8.86 -10.73 6.54
CA VAL A 9 -8.70 -12.01 5.83
C VAL A 9 -9.99 -12.84 5.90
N LYS A 10 -10.64 -12.89 7.06
CA LYS A 10 -11.93 -13.59 7.23
C LYS A 10 -13.06 -12.92 6.48
N GLU A 11 -13.15 -11.60 6.53
CA GLU A 11 -14.15 -10.81 5.80
C GLU A 11 -14.09 -11.10 4.29
N LEU A 12 -12.88 -11.17 3.74
CA LEU A 12 -12.66 -11.47 2.33
C LEU A 12 -12.87 -12.96 1.99
N GLY A 13 -13.11 -13.80 2.99
CA GLY A 13 -13.38 -15.23 2.84
C GLY A 13 -12.15 -16.06 2.47
N PHE A 14 -10.95 -15.58 2.83
CA PHE A 14 -9.71 -16.33 2.67
C PHE A 14 -9.41 -17.15 3.93
N CYS A 15 -8.78 -18.30 3.72
CA CYS A 15 -8.22 -19.10 4.80
C CYS A 15 -6.71 -18.88 4.86
N VAL A 16 -6.19 -18.67 6.06
CA VAL A 16 -4.75 -18.66 6.35
C VAL A 16 -4.23 -20.09 6.33
N VAL A 17 -3.23 -20.35 5.49
CA VAL A 17 -2.51 -21.63 5.47
C VAL A 17 -1.28 -21.50 6.37
N PRO A 18 -1.07 -22.43 7.32
CA PRO A 18 0.15 -22.43 8.12
C PRO A 18 1.37 -22.61 7.21
N THR A 19 2.22 -21.59 7.15
CA THR A 19 3.49 -21.67 6.42
C THR A 19 4.41 -22.64 7.17
N LYS A 20 5.02 -23.59 6.45
CA LYS A 20 6.06 -24.45 7.06
C LYS A 20 7.25 -23.56 7.43
N GLU A 21 7.76 -23.72 8.65
CA GLU A 21 9.00 -23.08 9.08
C GLU A 21 10.11 -23.38 8.05
N LYS A 22 10.55 -22.32 7.37
CA LYS A 22 11.66 -22.39 6.44
C LYS A 22 12.93 -22.04 7.22
N PRO A 23 14.04 -22.77 7.02
CA PRO A 23 15.29 -22.42 7.68
C PRO A 23 15.76 -21.04 7.22
N PHE A 24 16.00 -20.17 8.19
CA PHE A 24 16.55 -18.82 8.00
C PHE A 24 17.86 -18.85 7.18
N SER A 25 17.95 -18.02 6.15
CA SER A 25 19.18 -17.83 5.37
C SER A 25 19.68 -16.39 5.41
N LEU A 26 21.01 -16.20 5.46
CA LEU A 26 21.63 -14.87 5.46
C LEU A 26 21.37 -14.10 4.16
N ASP A 27 21.21 -14.81 3.05
CA ASP A 27 20.89 -14.20 1.76
C ASP A 27 19.45 -13.68 1.73
N GLU A 28 18.49 -14.35 2.37
CA GLU A 28 17.12 -13.83 2.52
C GLU A 28 17.09 -12.52 3.31
N VAL A 29 17.89 -12.37 4.36
CA VAL A 29 17.98 -11.10 5.11
C VAL A 29 18.65 -10.00 4.29
N ARG A 30 19.76 -10.32 3.61
CA ARG A 30 20.54 -9.33 2.86
C ARG A 30 19.78 -8.74 1.67
N PHE A 31 18.84 -9.48 1.10
CA PHE A 31 18.03 -9.05 -0.05
C PHE A 31 16.54 -8.91 0.28
N ASN A 32 16.18 -8.75 1.57
CA ASN A 32 14.80 -8.62 2.00
C ASN A 32 14.20 -7.27 1.60
N LEU A 33 13.52 -7.21 0.46
CA LEU A 33 12.83 -6.02 -0.01
C LEU A 33 11.69 -5.57 0.92
N LEU A 34 11.07 -6.49 1.68
CA LEU A 34 9.98 -6.17 2.61
C LEU A 34 10.45 -5.25 3.74
N ALA A 35 11.72 -5.34 4.14
CA ALA A 35 12.30 -4.51 5.19
C ALA A 35 12.37 -3.01 4.82
N TYR A 36 12.23 -2.66 3.53
CA TYR A 36 12.21 -1.28 3.06
C TYR A 36 10.80 -0.66 3.09
N LEU A 37 9.75 -1.45 3.33
CA LEU A 37 8.40 -0.95 3.44
C LEU A 37 8.20 -0.36 4.84
N GLU A 38 8.16 0.97 4.94
CA GLU A 38 7.82 1.66 6.18
C GLU A 38 6.32 1.62 6.43
N ASP A 39 5.89 1.51 7.70
CA ASP A 39 4.48 1.61 8.03
C ASP A 39 4.03 3.08 7.98
N TYR A 40 2.81 3.32 7.52
CA TYR A 40 2.20 4.66 7.53
C TYR A 40 0.77 4.58 8.07
N SER A 41 0.68 4.63 9.40
CA SER A 41 -0.56 4.37 10.16
C SER A 41 -1.73 5.27 9.80
N LYS A 42 -1.48 6.52 9.36
CA LYS A 42 -2.54 7.47 8.99
C LYS A 42 -3.40 7.01 7.82
N MET A 43 -2.82 6.20 6.93
CA MET A 43 -3.54 5.57 5.82
C MET A 43 -3.61 4.04 6.00
N GLY A 44 -3.46 3.57 7.24
CA GLY A 44 -3.54 2.15 7.56
C GLY A 44 -2.46 1.27 6.93
N PHE A 45 -1.39 1.85 6.36
CA PHE A 45 -0.30 1.07 5.79
C PHE A 45 0.44 0.32 6.89
N SER A 46 0.47 -1.00 6.80
CA SER A 46 1.23 -1.87 7.68
C SER A 46 1.71 -3.08 6.89
N PHE A 47 3.00 -3.38 7.01
CA PHE A 47 3.66 -4.40 6.20
C PHE A 47 4.37 -5.45 7.03
N VAL A 48 4.34 -6.68 6.51
CA VAL A 48 5.22 -7.76 6.94
C VAL A 48 6.66 -7.34 6.73
N LYS A 49 7.55 -7.62 7.69
CA LYS A 49 8.94 -7.15 7.64
C LYS A 49 9.92 -8.22 7.20
N ALA A 50 9.54 -9.50 7.26
CA ALA A 50 10.41 -10.59 6.84
C ALA A 50 9.69 -11.62 5.94
N GLY A 51 10.44 -12.28 5.06
CA GLY A 51 9.88 -13.22 4.09
C GLY A 51 9.27 -14.48 4.73
N ASP A 52 9.77 -14.88 5.89
CA ASP A 52 9.27 -15.99 6.72
C ASP A 52 8.00 -15.62 7.50
N GLU A 53 7.69 -14.34 7.62
CA GLU A 53 6.43 -13.83 8.18
C GLU A 53 5.31 -13.75 7.12
N LEU A 54 5.62 -14.00 5.83
CA LEU A 54 4.60 -14.02 4.78
C LEU A 54 3.61 -15.18 5.03
N VAL A 55 2.32 -14.83 5.04
CA VAL A 55 1.23 -15.77 5.26
C VAL A 55 0.59 -16.12 3.93
N GLU A 56 0.43 -17.42 3.65
CA GLU A 56 -0.31 -17.86 2.46
C GLU A 56 -1.83 -17.75 2.70
N LEU A 57 -2.52 -17.06 1.80
CA LEU A 57 -3.96 -16.89 1.76
C LEU A 57 -4.53 -17.77 0.64
N ARG A 58 -5.54 -18.59 0.94
CA ARG A 58 -6.22 -19.41 -0.07
C ARG A 58 -7.71 -19.19 -0.09
N LYS A 59 -8.27 -19.12 -1.29
CA LYS A 59 -9.72 -19.11 -1.54
C LYS A 59 -10.00 -19.81 -2.87
N ASN A 60 -10.78 -20.89 -2.83
CA ASN A 60 -11.06 -21.72 -3.99
C ASN A 60 -9.77 -22.22 -4.67
N GLN A 61 -9.53 -21.81 -5.92
CA GLN A 61 -8.35 -22.14 -6.70
C GLN A 61 -7.26 -21.06 -6.64
N GLU A 62 -7.51 -19.94 -5.96
CA GLU A 62 -6.55 -18.84 -5.84
C GLU A 62 -5.67 -19.00 -4.60
N SER A 63 -4.38 -18.76 -4.76
CA SER A 63 -3.41 -18.65 -3.68
C SER A 63 -2.63 -17.34 -3.79
N TYR A 64 -2.42 -16.67 -2.66
CA TYR A 64 -1.63 -15.46 -2.56
C TYR A 64 -0.74 -15.48 -1.33
N ARG A 65 0.31 -14.65 -1.31
CA ARG A 65 1.09 -14.37 -0.10
C ARG A 65 0.81 -12.96 0.40
N LEU A 66 0.38 -12.83 1.65
CA LEU A 66 0.08 -11.54 2.27
C LEU A 66 1.36 -10.75 2.54
N VAL A 67 1.43 -9.52 2.01
CA VAL A 67 2.55 -8.58 2.19
C VAL A 67 2.24 -7.49 3.21
N GLY A 68 0.97 -7.09 3.30
CA GLY A 68 0.56 -6.02 4.19
C GLY A 68 -0.86 -5.57 3.90
N GLN A 69 -1.21 -4.38 4.39
CA GLN A 69 -2.52 -3.78 4.21
C GLN A 69 -2.42 -2.27 4.12
N CYS A 70 -3.49 -1.65 3.63
CA CYS A 70 -3.80 -0.23 3.79
C CYS A 70 -5.29 -0.07 4.12
N PHE A 71 -5.76 1.17 4.25
CA PHE A 71 -7.18 1.47 4.46
C PHE A 71 -8.14 0.95 3.37
N LEU A 72 -7.63 0.58 2.19
CA LEU A 72 -8.42 0.06 1.05
C LEU A 72 -8.39 -1.48 0.92
N GLY A 73 -7.61 -2.19 1.73
CA GLY A 73 -7.53 -3.65 1.66
C GLY A 73 -6.15 -4.26 1.92
N LEU A 74 -5.99 -5.52 1.49
CA LEU A 74 -4.76 -6.31 1.69
C LEU A 74 -3.88 -6.30 0.44
N PHE A 75 -2.59 -6.02 0.61
CA PHE A 75 -1.58 -6.25 -0.42
C PHE A 75 -1.13 -7.69 -0.42
N VAL A 76 -1.15 -8.32 -1.59
CA VAL A 76 -0.79 -9.71 -1.75
C VAL A 76 0.07 -9.94 -2.98
N ILE A 77 0.96 -10.93 -2.92
CA ILE A 77 1.74 -11.42 -4.06
C ILE A 77 0.96 -12.55 -4.73
N GLY A 78 0.72 -12.42 -6.03
CA GLY A 78 0.13 -13.46 -6.88
C GLY A 78 1.12 -14.53 -7.32
N GLU A 79 0.65 -15.50 -8.09
CA GLU A 79 1.46 -16.66 -8.54
C GLU A 79 2.63 -16.27 -9.45
N GLU A 80 2.45 -15.23 -10.27
CA GLU A 80 3.48 -14.69 -11.17
C GLU A 80 4.26 -13.54 -10.52
N GLU A 81 4.30 -13.48 -9.19
CA GLU A 81 5.01 -12.47 -8.37
C GLU A 81 4.50 -11.02 -8.50
N GLN A 82 3.35 -10.79 -9.14
CA GLN A 82 2.72 -9.46 -9.18
C GLN A 82 2.09 -9.10 -7.84
N ILE A 83 1.95 -7.80 -7.61
CA ILE A 83 1.28 -7.26 -6.43
C ILE A 83 -0.15 -6.90 -6.79
N PHE A 84 -1.08 -7.40 -5.99
CA PHE A 84 -2.50 -7.07 -6.04
C PHE A 84 -2.95 -6.44 -4.72
N LEU A 85 -3.98 -5.61 -4.80
CA LEU A 85 -4.80 -5.18 -3.67
C LEU A 85 -6.09 -6.02 -3.68
N LEU A 86 -6.32 -6.79 -2.62
CA LEU A 86 -7.62 -7.40 -2.35
C LEU A 86 -8.48 -6.39 -1.59
N CYS A 87 -9.48 -5.84 -2.27
CA CYS A 87 -10.27 -4.73 -1.76
C CYS A 87 -11.20 -5.15 -0.62
N ASN A 88 -11.12 -4.41 0.49
CA ASN A 88 -12.14 -4.41 1.55
C ASN A 88 -13.41 -3.66 1.08
N GLN A 89 -14.33 -3.35 1.99
CA GLN A 89 -15.53 -2.59 1.63
C GLN A 89 -15.17 -1.24 1.00
N GLU A 90 -14.31 -0.44 1.64
CA GLU A 90 -13.90 0.88 1.17
C GLU A 90 -13.20 0.82 -0.20
N GLY A 91 -12.29 -0.13 -0.38
CA GLY A 91 -11.62 -0.36 -1.67
C GLY A 91 -12.60 -0.71 -2.79
N ARG A 92 -13.66 -1.46 -2.49
CA ARG A 92 -14.70 -1.77 -3.49
C ARG A 92 -15.57 -0.57 -3.82
N GLU A 93 -15.78 0.34 -2.88
CA GLU A 93 -16.48 1.61 -3.14
C GLU A 93 -15.65 2.50 -4.08
N VAL A 94 -14.33 2.56 -3.87
CA VAL A 94 -13.42 3.35 -4.71
C VAL A 94 -13.25 2.73 -6.10
N PHE A 95 -12.89 1.45 -6.17
CA PHE A 95 -12.44 0.83 -7.42
C PHE A 95 -13.54 0.07 -8.16
N GLN A 96 -14.69 -0.20 -7.53
CA GLN A 96 -15.76 -1.04 -8.07
C GLN A 96 -15.33 -2.48 -8.45
N GLU A 97 -14.15 -2.89 -7.99
CA GLU A 97 -13.56 -4.22 -8.21
C GLU A 97 -13.09 -4.84 -6.90
N ALA A 98 -13.10 -6.17 -6.83
CA ALA A 98 -12.67 -6.91 -5.64
C ALA A 98 -11.14 -7.11 -5.57
N ARG A 99 -10.45 -7.01 -6.71
CA ARG A 99 -9.02 -7.22 -6.83
C ARG A 99 -8.44 -6.23 -7.83
N ILE A 100 -7.45 -5.46 -7.41
CA ILE A 100 -6.80 -4.45 -8.22
C ILE A 100 -5.35 -4.82 -8.45
N TYR A 101 -4.87 -4.70 -9.69
CA TYR A 101 -3.46 -4.78 -10.01
C TYR A 101 -2.73 -3.53 -9.50
N VAL A 102 -1.61 -3.73 -8.82
CA VAL A 102 -0.85 -2.64 -8.18
C VAL A 102 0.50 -2.45 -8.85
N ASN A 103 1.30 -3.53 -8.97
CA ASN A 103 2.63 -3.49 -9.58
C ASN A 103 3.01 -4.87 -10.13
N SER A 104 3.95 -4.90 -11.08
CA SER A 104 4.43 -6.15 -11.70
C SER A 104 5.31 -7.00 -10.79
N SER A 105 5.86 -6.42 -9.72
CA SER A 105 6.75 -7.11 -8.79
C SER A 105 6.82 -6.42 -7.44
N LEU A 106 7.31 -7.14 -6.42
CA LEU A 106 7.60 -6.56 -5.10
C LEU A 106 8.61 -5.41 -5.19
N GLN A 107 9.61 -5.49 -6.07
CA GLN A 107 10.60 -4.42 -6.24
C GLN A 107 9.96 -3.13 -6.78
N ALA A 108 9.09 -3.26 -7.79
CA ALA A 108 8.35 -2.13 -8.32
C ALA A 108 7.43 -1.53 -7.25
N PHE A 109 6.71 -2.37 -6.49
CA PHE A 109 5.88 -1.92 -5.39
C PHE A 109 6.64 -1.17 -4.29
N VAL A 110 7.78 -1.70 -3.83
CA VAL A 110 8.63 -1.04 -2.81
C VAL A 110 9.09 0.33 -3.32
N SER A 111 9.49 0.40 -4.59
CA SER A 111 9.94 1.66 -5.22
C SER A 111 8.78 2.66 -5.35
N SER A 112 7.62 2.24 -5.85
CA SER A 112 6.41 3.06 -5.96
C SER A 112 5.93 3.56 -4.60
N TYR A 113 5.91 2.70 -3.58
CA TYR A 113 5.53 3.07 -2.23
C TYR A 113 6.53 4.05 -1.59
N SER A 114 7.82 3.86 -1.82
CA SER A 114 8.85 4.80 -1.37
C SER A 114 8.70 6.18 -2.01
N LEU A 115 8.39 6.22 -3.31
CA LEU A 115 8.09 7.46 -4.03
C LEU A 115 6.85 8.14 -3.44
N PHE A 116 5.80 7.38 -3.16
CA PHE A 116 4.60 7.88 -2.52
C PHE A 116 4.92 8.51 -1.16
N LEU A 117 5.63 7.80 -0.28
CA LEU A 117 6.08 8.33 1.01
C LEU A 117 6.93 9.60 0.85
N SER A 118 7.81 9.65 -0.14
CA SER A 118 8.59 10.85 -0.43
C SER A 118 7.70 12.04 -0.79
N GLY A 119 6.65 11.82 -1.59
CA GLY A 119 5.63 12.81 -1.90
C GLY A 119 4.95 13.34 -0.63
N ILE A 120 4.56 12.45 0.29
CA ILE A 120 4.01 12.85 1.59
C ILE A 120 4.97 13.78 2.35
N PHE A 121 6.27 13.43 2.38
CA PHE A 121 7.25 14.24 3.09
C PHE A 121 7.51 15.60 2.42
N LEU A 122 7.44 15.67 1.09
CA LEU A 122 7.50 16.94 0.35
C LEU A 122 6.32 17.85 0.71
N LEU A 123 5.10 17.30 0.72
CA LEU A 123 3.91 18.03 1.18
C LEU A 123 4.09 18.52 2.62
N LYS A 124 4.55 17.64 3.52
CA LYS A 124 4.80 17.98 4.94
C LYS A 124 5.83 19.09 5.11
N ALA A 125 6.87 19.12 4.28
CA ALA A 125 7.91 20.14 4.36
C ALA A 125 7.38 21.55 4.06
N LYS A 126 6.28 21.66 3.29
CA LYS A 126 5.65 22.92 2.87
C LYS A 126 4.27 23.16 3.49
N PHE A 127 3.93 22.46 4.57
CA PHE A 127 2.60 22.32 5.19
C PHE A 127 1.63 23.53 5.11
N TYR A 128 2.12 24.76 5.31
CA TYR A 128 1.31 25.99 5.32
C TYR A 128 1.57 26.93 4.14
N GLU A 129 2.58 26.62 3.35
CA GLU A 129 3.10 27.47 2.27
C GLU A 129 2.85 26.85 0.90
N ILE A 130 2.45 25.58 0.85
CA ILE A 130 2.25 24.86 -0.40
C ILE A 130 1.08 25.44 -1.18
N GLU A 131 1.35 25.80 -2.43
CA GLU A 131 0.32 26.22 -3.38
C GLU A 131 -0.30 24.99 -4.08
N GLN A 132 -1.52 25.14 -4.59
CA GLN A 132 -2.26 24.02 -5.19
C GLN A 132 -1.55 23.44 -6.42
N ASP A 133 -0.92 24.28 -7.23
CA ASP A 133 -0.14 23.87 -8.39
C ASP A 133 1.11 23.07 -7.98
N GLU A 134 1.72 23.36 -6.84
CA GLU A 134 2.82 22.56 -6.29
C GLU A 134 2.33 21.18 -5.80
N VAL A 135 1.12 21.09 -5.24
CA VAL A 135 0.50 19.81 -4.87
C VAL A 135 0.26 18.96 -6.13
N GLU A 136 -0.33 19.57 -7.16
CA GLU A 136 -0.55 18.94 -8.47
C GLU A 136 0.77 18.48 -9.11
N GLU A 137 1.85 19.28 -9.00
CA GLU A 137 3.16 18.90 -9.49
C GLU A 137 3.69 17.64 -8.77
N ILE A 138 3.56 17.56 -7.45
CA ILE A 138 4.00 16.40 -6.66
C ILE A 138 3.21 15.15 -7.06
N ALA A 139 1.89 15.25 -7.21
CA ALA A 139 1.04 14.14 -7.61
C ALA A 139 1.33 13.65 -9.04
N ALA A 140 1.45 14.58 -9.99
CA ALA A 140 1.82 14.27 -11.37
C ALA A 140 3.20 13.62 -11.44
N ASN A 141 4.17 14.12 -10.67
CA ASN A 141 5.50 13.55 -10.60
C ASN A 141 5.49 12.13 -9.99
N LEU A 142 4.69 11.88 -8.95
CA LEU A 142 4.48 10.53 -8.43
C LEU A 142 3.94 9.60 -9.52
N LYS A 143 2.85 9.98 -10.19
CA LYS A 143 2.23 9.18 -11.25
C LYS A 143 3.23 8.82 -12.34
N ASN A 144 3.97 9.82 -12.84
CA ASN A 144 4.96 9.62 -13.90
C ASN A 144 6.09 8.67 -13.48
N GLN A 145 6.64 8.83 -12.28
CA GLN A 145 7.71 7.97 -11.79
C GLN A 145 7.22 6.55 -11.54
N VAL A 146 6.02 6.37 -10.99
CA VAL A 146 5.42 5.04 -10.81
C VAL A 146 5.22 4.33 -12.15
N LEU A 147 4.67 5.03 -13.16
CA LEU A 147 4.51 4.46 -14.50
C LEU A 147 5.85 4.06 -15.12
N ALA A 148 6.93 4.82 -14.88
CA ALA A 148 8.26 4.52 -15.39
C ALA A 148 8.93 3.29 -14.73
N LEU A 149 8.46 2.86 -13.56
CA LEU A 149 8.93 1.64 -12.89
C LEU A 149 8.35 0.37 -13.52
N GLU A 150 7.24 0.49 -14.25
CA GLU A 150 6.60 -0.62 -14.91
C GLU A 150 7.14 -0.80 -16.33
N LYS A 151 7.19 -2.05 -16.79
CA LYS A 151 7.38 -2.35 -18.22
C LYS A 151 6.20 -1.77 -19.01
N PRO A 152 6.33 -1.49 -20.32
CA PRO A 152 5.24 -0.96 -21.14
C PRO A 152 3.93 -1.68 -20.83
N LEU A 153 3.03 -0.95 -20.16
CA LEU A 153 1.85 -1.51 -19.56
C LEU A 153 0.77 -1.66 -20.63
N GLU A 154 0.17 -2.83 -20.71
CA GLU A 154 -1.12 -3.01 -21.38
C GLU A 154 -2.29 -2.66 -20.44
N GLN A 155 -2.00 -2.35 -19.16
CA GLN A 155 -2.99 -2.19 -18.09
C GLN A 155 -2.82 -0.88 -17.33
N GLU A 156 -3.92 -0.30 -16.87
CA GLU A 156 -3.93 0.88 -16.01
C GLU A 156 -3.44 0.54 -14.59
N LEU A 157 -2.99 1.56 -13.84
CA LEU A 157 -2.55 1.42 -12.44
C LEU A 157 -3.53 2.12 -11.48
N PRO A 158 -4.79 1.67 -11.37
CA PRO A 158 -5.84 2.42 -10.69
C PRO A 158 -5.54 2.68 -9.22
N PHE A 159 -4.80 1.79 -8.55
CA PHE A 159 -4.36 2.01 -7.18
C PHE A 159 -3.47 3.27 -7.06
N TRP A 160 -2.43 3.39 -7.88
CA TRP A 160 -1.49 4.51 -7.81
C TRP A 160 -2.09 5.80 -8.34
N GLU A 161 -2.99 5.73 -9.31
CA GLU A 161 -3.80 6.88 -9.72
C GLU A 161 -4.66 7.40 -8.57
N HIS A 162 -5.28 6.51 -7.80
CA HIS A 162 -6.01 6.92 -6.61
C HIS A 162 -5.08 7.48 -5.52
N MET A 163 -3.89 6.92 -5.30
CA MET A 163 -2.92 7.51 -4.36
C MET A 163 -2.45 8.90 -4.78
N ALA A 164 -2.27 9.14 -6.08
CA ALA A 164 -1.97 10.47 -6.61
C ALA A 164 -3.14 11.43 -6.43
N TYR A 165 -4.38 10.98 -6.69
CA TYR A 165 -5.59 11.75 -6.42
C TYR A 165 -5.70 12.18 -4.95
N LEU A 166 -5.37 11.30 -4.00
CA LEU A 166 -5.38 11.64 -2.56
C LEU A 166 -4.29 12.67 -2.18
N ILE A 167 -3.22 12.79 -2.97
CA ILE A 167 -2.26 13.88 -2.83
C ILE A 167 -2.91 15.19 -3.31
N GLU A 168 -3.55 15.18 -4.48
CA GLU A 168 -4.16 16.36 -5.13
C GLU A 168 -5.37 16.93 -4.35
N ASP A 169 -6.30 16.06 -3.97
CA ASP A 169 -7.63 16.44 -3.43
C ASP A 169 -7.60 16.61 -1.90
N ASP A 170 -6.92 15.69 -1.20
CA ASP A 170 -6.95 15.62 0.26
C ASP A 170 -5.70 16.16 0.95
N GLY A 171 -4.61 16.43 0.21
CA GLY A 171 -3.31 16.74 0.82
C GLY A 171 -2.98 15.76 1.96
N ILE A 172 -3.25 14.46 1.77
CA ILE A 172 -3.06 13.36 2.74
C ILE A 172 -3.27 13.81 4.20
N VAL A 173 -4.46 14.30 4.57
CA VAL A 173 -4.86 14.46 5.98
C VAL A 173 -3.71 15.02 6.85
N LEU A 174 -2.95 15.98 6.31
CA LEU A 174 -1.90 16.65 7.06
C LEU A 174 -2.57 17.60 8.06
N ARG A 175 -3.77 18.09 7.73
CA ARG A 175 -4.57 18.94 8.63
C ARG A 175 -4.97 18.29 9.96
N ASP A 176 -5.13 16.97 10.05
CA ASP A 176 -5.62 16.33 11.30
C ASP A 176 -4.55 16.12 12.39
N ASP A 177 -3.25 16.28 12.08
CA ASP A 177 -2.22 16.26 13.13
C ASP A 177 -2.41 17.37 14.18
N LEU A 178 -3.14 18.44 13.82
CA LEU A 178 -3.46 19.56 14.71
C LEU A 178 -4.87 19.49 15.30
N PHE A 179 -5.85 18.90 14.61
CA PHE A 179 -7.23 18.84 15.12
C PHE A 179 -7.36 17.91 16.33
N HIS A 180 -6.54 16.87 16.44
CA HIS A 180 -6.48 16.06 17.68
C HIS A 180 -5.82 16.79 18.86
N ILE A 181 -5.06 17.86 18.62
CA ILE A 181 -4.48 18.71 19.68
C ILE A 181 -5.50 19.77 20.12
N LEU A 182 -6.28 20.32 19.19
CA LEU A 182 -7.28 21.35 19.49
C LEU A 182 -8.59 20.81 20.09
N ASN A 183 -8.94 19.54 19.87
CA ASN A 183 -10.16 18.93 20.40
C ASN A 183 -9.99 18.18 21.75
N LYS A 184 -8.90 18.42 22.49
CA LYS A 184 -8.74 17.92 23.87
C LYS A 184 -9.22 18.89 24.95
N GLU A 185 -9.87 20.00 24.58
CA GLU A 185 -10.41 20.99 25.51
C GLU A 185 -11.93 21.21 25.41
N GLN A 186 -12.73 20.14 25.21
CA GLN A 186 -14.19 20.20 25.45
C GLN A 186 -14.70 18.97 26.18
#